data_AF-A0A3D0ZI14-F1
#
_entry.id   AF-A0A3D0ZI14-F1
#
_cell.length_a   1.000
_cell.length_b   1.000
_cell.length_c   1.000
_cell.angle_alpha   90.00
_cell.angle_beta   90.00
_cell.angle_gamma   90.00
#
_symmetry.space_group_name_H-M   'P 1'
#
loop_
_entity.id
_entity.type
_entity.pdbx_description
1 polymer ?
#
loop_
_entity_poly.entity_id
_entity_poly.type
_entity_poly.pdbx_seq_one_letter_code
_entity_poly.pdbx_strand_id
1 'polypeptide(L)'
;GVAMLDSCLRPELASEITLQPVRRHDVDAAIFFSDIVIPLKLAGVGVDIVPGVGPVLDKPVRTAEDVAALPQLTWEALEPIREAVRLTVAELGKTPLIGFAGAPFTLAAYMVEGKPSRDHLGPRTMMHADPETWTALANWAADASGMFLRAQLEAGASA
;
A
#
# COMPACT_ATOMS: atom_id res chain seq x y z
N GLY A 1 -8.32 -12.47 -16.12
CA GLY A 1 -8.52 -11.10 -15.61
C GLY A 1 -7.17 -10.45 -15.36
N VAL A 2 -7.13 -9.14 -15.11
CA VAL A 2 -5.92 -8.45 -14.63
C VAL A 2 -5.75 -8.77 -13.15
N ALA A 3 -4.51 -9.03 -12.68
CA ALA A 3 -4.27 -9.30 -11.27
C ALA A 3 -4.62 -8.07 -10.40
N MET A 4 -4.91 -8.28 -9.11
CA MET A 4 -5.36 -7.22 -8.21
C MET A 4 -4.36 -6.05 -8.14
N LEU A 5 -3.09 -6.34 -7.85
CA LEU A 5 -2.06 -5.30 -7.74
C LEU A 5 -1.76 -4.63 -9.08
N ASP A 6 -1.79 -5.39 -10.18
CA ASP A 6 -1.61 -4.82 -11.52
C ASP A 6 -2.76 -3.88 -11.90
N SER A 7 -3.98 -4.16 -11.43
CA SER A 7 -5.13 -3.28 -11.62
C SER A 7 -4.94 -1.93 -10.91
N CYS A 8 -4.31 -1.95 -9.72
CA CYS A 8 -3.99 -0.73 -8.96
C CYS A 8 -2.94 0.16 -9.66
N LEU A 9 -2.12 -0.42 -10.55
CA LEU A 9 -1.04 0.26 -11.27
C LEU A 9 -1.43 0.66 -12.70
N ARG A 10 -2.70 0.50 -13.08
CA ARG A 10 -3.25 0.95 -14.36
C ARG A 10 -4.21 2.12 -14.09
N PRO A 11 -3.79 3.37 -14.32
CA PRO A 11 -4.54 4.55 -13.88
C PRO A 11 -6.02 4.57 -14.27
N GLU A 12 -6.32 4.25 -15.52
CA GLU A 12 -7.68 4.26 -16.06
C GLU A 12 -8.53 3.16 -15.43
N LEU A 13 -7.93 2.00 -15.16
CA LEU A 13 -8.63 0.87 -14.54
C LEU A 13 -8.89 1.12 -13.04
N ALA A 14 -7.91 1.66 -12.31
CA ALA A 14 -8.09 2.03 -10.92
C ALA A 14 -9.16 3.13 -10.76
N SER A 15 -9.15 4.13 -11.64
CA SER A 15 -10.20 5.16 -11.70
C SER A 15 -11.57 4.57 -11.98
N GLU A 16 -11.71 3.75 -13.02
CA GLU A 16 -12.99 3.12 -13.38
C GLU A 16 -13.56 2.26 -12.25
N ILE A 17 -12.72 1.44 -11.58
CA ILE A 17 -13.17 0.62 -10.45
C ILE A 17 -13.62 1.51 -9.29
N THR A 18 -12.91 2.62 -9.01
CA THR A 18 -13.29 3.58 -7.97
C THR A 18 -14.65 4.22 -8.25
N LEU A 19 -14.96 4.51 -9.51
CA LEU A 19 -16.18 5.23 -9.92
C LEU A 19 -17.42 4.32 -9.98
N GLN A 20 -17.26 3.01 -10.12
CA GLN A 20 -18.39 2.07 -10.24
C GLN A 20 -19.39 2.14 -9.08
N PRO A 21 -18.97 2.09 -7.80
CA PRO A 21 -19.89 2.25 -6.67
C PRO A 21 -20.55 3.64 -6.65
N VAL A 22 -19.81 4.69 -7.00
CA VAL A 22 -20.31 6.07 -7.00
C VAL A 22 -21.45 6.24 -7.99
N ARG A 23 -21.25 5.80 -9.24
CA ARG A 23 -22.26 5.86 -10.31
C ARG A 23 -23.50 5.02 -9.99
N ARG A 24 -23.36 3.95 -9.21
CA ARG A 24 -24.45 3.01 -8.90
C ARG A 24 -25.25 3.40 -7.65
N HIS A 25 -24.62 4.05 -6.68
CA HIS A 25 -25.17 4.17 -5.33
C HIS A 25 -25.24 5.60 -4.78
N ASP A 26 -24.77 6.62 -5.51
CA ASP A 26 -24.83 8.03 -5.09
C ASP A 26 -24.25 8.25 -3.67
N VAL A 27 -23.04 7.71 -3.46
CA VAL A 27 -22.36 7.75 -2.15
C VAL A 27 -21.78 9.14 -1.85
N ASP A 28 -21.65 9.46 -0.57
CA ASP A 28 -21.12 10.75 -0.09
C ASP A 28 -19.60 10.91 -0.30
N ALA A 29 -18.87 9.82 -0.53
CA ALA A 29 -17.44 9.82 -0.78
C ALA A 29 -17.02 8.57 -1.56
N ALA A 30 -16.01 8.72 -2.41
CA ALA A 30 -15.32 7.60 -3.04
C ALA A 30 -14.10 7.22 -2.21
N ILE A 31 -13.74 5.93 -2.17
CA ILE A 31 -12.44 5.48 -1.67
C ILE A 31 -11.61 5.00 -2.85
N PHE A 32 -10.37 5.49 -2.93
CA PHE A 32 -9.47 5.17 -4.03
C PHE A 32 -9.26 3.66 -4.12
N PHE A 33 -9.40 3.08 -5.32
CA PHE A 33 -9.11 1.67 -5.53
C PHE A 33 -7.59 1.44 -5.58
N SER A 34 -7.07 0.83 -4.51
CA SER A 34 -5.66 0.44 -4.40
C SER A 34 -5.49 -0.71 -3.39
N ASP A 35 -4.26 -0.99 -2.97
CA ASP A 35 -3.96 -1.89 -1.85
C ASP A 35 -2.85 -1.32 -0.96
N ILE A 36 -2.89 -1.62 0.34
CA ILE A 36 -1.88 -1.18 1.30
C ILE A 36 -0.46 -1.69 1.00
N VAL A 37 -0.32 -2.77 0.23
CA VAL A 37 1.00 -3.31 -0.16
C VAL A 37 1.56 -2.71 -1.45
N ILE A 38 0.83 -1.81 -2.13
CA ILE A 38 1.32 -1.15 -3.35
C ILE A 38 2.64 -0.39 -3.13
N PRO A 39 2.87 0.34 -2.02
CA PRO A 39 4.15 0.98 -1.75
C PRO A 39 5.31 -0.02 -1.67
N LEU A 40 5.08 -1.22 -1.14
CA LEU A 40 6.07 -2.30 -1.09
C LEU A 40 6.43 -2.77 -2.51
N LYS A 41 5.40 -3.05 -3.34
CA LYS A 41 5.58 -3.48 -4.74
C LYS A 41 6.32 -2.43 -5.56
N LEU A 42 5.94 -1.15 -5.42
CA LEU A 42 6.58 -0.03 -6.12
C LEU A 42 8.02 0.24 -5.65
N ALA A 43 8.32 -0.01 -4.36
CA ALA A 43 9.69 0.01 -3.87
C ALA A 43 10.54 -1.14 -4.43
N GLY A 44 9.93 -2.18 -4.99
CA GLY A 44 10.62 -3.38 -5.49
C GLY A 44 10.71 -4.51 -4.48
N VAL A 45 9.93 -4.46 -3.39
CA VAL A 45 9.73 -5.62 -2.51
C VAL A 45 8.86 -6.63 -3.24
N GLY A 46 9.33 -7.89 -3.33
CA GLY A 46 8.58 -8.99 -3.92
C GLY A 46 7.36 -9.33 -3.06
N VAL A 47 6.20 -8.76 -3.42
CA VAL A 47 4.91 -9.00 -2.79
C VAL A 47 3.83 -9.17 -3.84
N ASP A 48 2.97 -10.17 -3.64
CA ASP A 48 1.81 -10.43 -4.48
C ASP A 48 0.59 -10.83 -3.64
N ILE A 49 -0.61 -10.68 -4.20
CA ILE A 49 -1.86 -11.14 -3.60
C ILE A 49 -2.16 -12.55 -4.11
N VAL A 50 -2.07 -13.53 -3.23
CA VAL A 50 -2.39 -14.93 -3.55
C VAL A 50 -3.87 -15.21 -3.26
N PRO A 51 -4.64 -15.74 -4.24
CA PRO A 51 -6.07 -16.03 -4.05
C PRO A 51 -6.34 -16.94 -2.84
N GLY A 52 -7.26 -16.52 -1.98
CA GLY A 52 -7.62 -17.26 -0.76
C GLY A 52 -6.60 -17.19 0.37
N VAL A 53 -5.46 -16.52 0.17
CA VAL A 53 -4.42 -16.31 1.19
C VAL A 53 -4.32 -14.84 1.57
N GLY A 54 -4.11 -13.95 0.60
CA GLY A 54 -3.83 -12.52 0.83
C GLY A 54 -2.40 -12.13 0.40
N PRO A 55 -1.83 -11.04 0.93
CA PRO A 55 -0.48 -10.60 0.58
C PRO A 55 0.58 -11.59 1.05
N VAL A 56 1.43 -12.05 0.12
CA VAL A 56 2.55 -12.95 0.38
C VAL A 56 3.82 -12.30 -0.13
N LEU A 57 4.87 -12.31 0.70
CA LEU A 57 6.19 -11.84 0.33
C LEU A 57 7.07 -13.01 -0.08
N ASP A 58 7.90 -12.80 -1.11
CA ASP A 58 8.88 -13.79 -1.56
C ASP A 58 9.98 -14.00 -0.52
N LYS A 59 10.42 -12.90 0.13
CA LYS A 59 11.44 -12.91 1.18
C LYS A 59 10.94 -12.15 2.42
N PRO A 60 10.55 -12.85 3.49
CA PRO A 60 10.21 -12.21 4.76
C PRO A 60 11.43 -11.56 5.41
N VAL A 61 11.22 -10.46 6.12
CA VAL A 61 12.28 -9.72 6.85
C VAL A 61 12.50 -10.35 8.22
N ARG A 62 13.73 -10.80 8.51
CA ARG A 62 14.06 -11.50 9.76
C ARG A 62 15.18 -10.84 10.56
N THR A 63 16.08 -10.11 9.90
CA THR A 63 17.29 -9.54 10.53
C THR A 63 17.50 -8.07 10.21
N ALA A 64 18.40 -7.40 10.95
CA ALA A 64 18.86 -6.05 10.63
C ALA A 64 19.40 -5.93 9.19
N GLU A 65 20.09 -6.97 8.70
CA GLU A 65 20.64 -7.03 7.34
C GLU A 65 19.53 -7.08 6.29
N ASP A 66 18.45 -7.81 6.56
CA ASP A 66 17.27 -7.82 5.68
C ASP A 66 16.64 -6.42 5.60
N VAL A 67 16.56 -5.70 6.72
CA VAL A 67 16.05 -4.31 6.75
C VAL A 67 16.96 -3.38 5.99
N ALA A 68 18.28 -3.46 6.20
CA ALA A 68 19.26 -2.63 5.52
C ALA A 68 19.29 -2.87 4.00
N ALA A 69 18.90 -4.06 3.56
CA ALA A 69 18.80 -4.43 2.14
C ALA A 69 17.46 -4.03 1.50
N LEU A 70 16.51 -3.47 2.25
CA LEU A 70 15.22 -3.06 1.69
C LEU A 70 15.42 -1.91 0.68
N PRO A 71 14.81 -2.00 -0.50
CA PRO A 71 14.88 -0.94 -1.48
C PRO A 71 14.11 0.29 -0.99
N GLN A 72 14.43 1.46 -1.53
CA GLN A 72 13.75 2.72 -1.19
C GLN A 72 12.68 3.03 -2.23
N LEU A 73 11.49 3.39 -1.78
CA LEU A 73 10.44 3.90 -2.66
C LEU A 73 10.86 5.27 -3.21
N THR A 74 10.81 5.45 -4.53
CA THR A 74 11.06 6.74 -5.16
C THR A 74 9.77 7.47 -5.48
N TRP A 75 9.84 8.79 -5.63
CA TRP A 75 8.68 9.58 -6.00
C TRP A 75 8.19 9.27 -7.41
N GLU A 76 9.11 8.98 -8.33
CA GLU A 76 8.80 8.63 -9.73
C GLU A 76 8.04 7.30 -9.81
N ALA A 77 8.34 6.35 -8.93
CA ALA A 77 7.62 5.07 -8.87
C ALA A 77 6.13 5.25 -8.52
N LEU A 78 5.75 6.37 -7.89
CA LEU A 78 4.37 6.68 -7.51
C LEU A 78 3.55 7.32 -8.64
N GLU A 79 4.13 7.57 -9.81
CA GLU A 79 3.42 8.25 -10.90
C GLU A 79 2.12 7.56 -11.34
N PRO A 80 2.03 6.21 -11.45
CA PRO A 80 0.77 5.55 -11.76
C PRO A 80 -0.34 5.85 -10.74
N ILE A 81 0.02 6.02 -9.47
CA ILE A 81 -0.91 6.33 -8.38
C ILE A 81 -1.39 7.76 -8.49
N ARG A 82 -0.47 8.70 -8.72
CA ARG A 82 -0.78 10.12 -8.91
C ARG A 82 -1.69 10.31 -10.10
N GLU A 83 -1.43 9.64 -11.21
CA GLU A 83 -2.29 9.71 -12.40
C GLU A 83 -3.66 9.10 -12.15
N ALA A 84 -3.74 7.92 -11.52
CA ALA A 84 -5.00 7.30 -11.18
C ALA A 84 -5.89 8.21 -10.33
N VAL A 85 -5.29 8.85 -9.31
CA VAL A 85 -5.99 9.81 -8.44
C VAL A 85 -6.46 11.03 -9.23
N ARG A 86 -5.61 11.62 -10.08
CA ARG A 86 -5.99 12.78 -10.93
C ARG A 86 -7.19 12.45 -11.82
N LEU A 87 -7.15 11.30 -12.51
CA LEU A 87 -8.24 10.82 -13.35
C LEU A 87 -9.53 10.61 -12.55
N THR A 88 -9.40 10.00 -11.37
CA THR A 88 -10.55 9.72 -10.50
C THR A 88 -11.20 11.02 -10.02
N VAL A 89 -10.41 11.97 -9.52
CA VAL A 89 -10.91 13.26 -9.02
C VAL A 89 -11.60 14.06 -10.12
N ALA A 90 -11.05 14.06 -11.34
CA ALA A 90 -11.66 14.73 -12.48
C ALA A 90 -13.08 14.20 -12.79
N GLU A 91 -13.30 12.91 -12.63
CA GLU A 91 -14.59 12.24 -12.90
C GLU A 91 -15.58 12.36 -11.73
N LEU A 92 -15.10 12.47 -10.49
CA LEU A 92 -15.96 12.55 -9.29
C LEU A 92 -16.70 13.88 -9.13
N GLY A 93 -16.23 14.95 -9.77
CA GLY A 93 -16.84 16.27 -9.67
C GLY A 93 -16.84 16.81 -8.24
N LYS A 94 -17.97 16.72 -7.53
CA LYS A 94 -18.13 17.23 -6.15
C LYS A 94 -17.95 16.15 -5.07
N THR A 95 -17.97 14.87 -5.43
CA THR A 95 -17.81 13.78 -4.46
C THR A 95 -16.34 13.70 -4.03
N PRO A 96 -16.01 13.81 -2.73
CA PRO A 96 -14.63 13.74 -2.26
C PRO A 96 -14.03 12.35 -2.48
N LEU A 97 -12.73 12.31 -2.78
CA LEU A 97 -11.94 11.08 -2.84
C LEU A 97 -11.15 10.89 -1.54
N ILE A 98 -11.34 9.75 -0.89
CA ILE A 98 -10.57 9.30 0.27
C ILE A 98 -9.35 8.53 -0.24
N GLY A 99 -8.16 9.04 0.09
CA GLY A 99 -6.90 8.30 -0.05
C GLY A 99 -6.65 7.42 1.17
N PHE A 100 -5.73 6.46 1.05
CA PHE A 100 -5.39 5.60 2.19
C PHE A 100 -3.99 4.99 2.07
N ALA A 101 -3.48 4.48 3.19
CA ALA A 101 -2.27 3.67 3.23
C ALA A 101 -2.33 2.69 4.41
N GLY A 102 -1.45 1.68 4.37
CA GLY A 102 -1.25 0.80 5.51
C GLY A 102 -0.59 1.52 6.68
N ALA A 103 -1.00 1.20 7.90
CA ALA A 103 -0.26 1.64 9.08
C ALA A 103 1.14 1.00 9.10
N PRO A 104 2.18 1.68 9.61
CA PRO A 104 3.55 1.16 9.60
C PRO A 104 3.67 -0.21 10.29
N PHE A 105 3.01 -0.39 11.43
CA PHE A 105 2.96 -1.68 12.13
C PHE A 105 2.37 -2.78 11.23
N THR A 106 1.26 -2.51 10.54
CA THR A 106 0.57 -3.50 9.71
C THR A 106 1.46 -3.96 8.56
N LEU A 107 2.12 -3.03 7.86
CA LEU A 107 3.03 -3.38 6.77
C LEU A 107 4.27 -4.12 7.29
N ALA A 108 4.93 -3.60 8.33
CA ALA A 108 6.07 -4.27 8.95
C ALA A 108 5.69 -5.67 9.46
N ALA A 109 4.49 -5.85 10.01
CA ALA A 109 4.02 -7.14 10.47
C ALA A 109 3.86 -8.15 9.31
N TYR A 110 3.29 -7.72 8.19
CA TYR A 110 3.27 -8.55 6.96
C TYR A 110 4.67 -8.86 6.47
N MET A 111 5.59 -7.90 6.52
CA MET A 111 6.96 -8.10 6.06
C MET A 111 7.71 -9.12 6.90
N VAL A 112 7.52 -9.12 8.22
CA VAL A 112 8.14 -10.11 9.12
C VAL A 112 7.49 -11.49 8.97
N GLU A 113 6.16 -11.56 8.87
CA GLU A 113 5.45 -12.84 8.76
C GLU A 113 5.63 -13.48 7.37
N GLY A 114 5.73 -12.66 6.34
CA GLY A 114 5.77 -13.06 4.93
C GLY A 114 4.43 -13.43 4.32
N LYS A 115 3.38 -13.50 5.14
CA LYS A 115 1.99 -13.81 4.74
C LYS A 115 1.05 -13.41 5.88
N PRO A 116 -0.28 -13.47 5.70
CA PRO A 116 -1.20 -13.14 6.78
C PRO A 116 -1.04 -14.11 7.96
N SER A 117 -0.99 -13.54 9.16
CA SER A 117 -0.84 -14.24 10.43
C SER A 117 -1.84 -13.66 11.40
N ARG A 118 -2.58 -14.51 12.11
CA ARG A 118 -3.57 -14.06 13.10
C ARG A 118 -2.90 -13.65 14.41
N ASP A 119 -1.78 -14.28 14.73
CA ASP A 119 -1.20 -14.25 16.07
C ASP A 119 -0.02 -13.26 16.15
N HIS A 120 0.52 -12.84 14.99
CA HIS A 120 1.63 -11.90 14.82
C HIS A 120 2.85 -12.25 15.70
N LEU A 121 3.17 -13.55 15.81
CA LEU A 121 4.26 -14.02 16.66
C LEU A 121 5.62 -13.52 16.17
N GLY A 122 5.85 -13.51 14.85
CA GLY A 122 7.10 -13.00 14.28
C GLY A 122 7.40 -11.55 14.68
N PRO A 123 6.48 -10.60 14.38
CA PRO A 123 6.61 -9.19 14.76
C PRO A 123 6.81 -9.03 16.27
N ARG A 124 6.01 -9.72 17.10
CA ARG A 124 6.13 -9.65 18.56
C ARG A 124 7.49 -10.15 19.05
N THR A 125 7.98 -11.26 18.50
CA THR A 125 9.32 -11.77 18.84
C THR A 125 10.39 -10.76 18.46
N MET A 126 10.34 -10.18 17.25
CA MET A 126 11.31 -9.16 16.83
C MET A 126 11.25 -7.92 17.75
N MET A 127 10.07 -7.39 18.05
CA MET A 127 9.90 -6.26 18.97
C MET A 127 10.54 -6.47 20.34
N HIS A 128 10.51 -7.70 20.86
CA HIS A 128 11.05 -8.02 22.19
C HIS A 128 12.52 -8.43 22.16
N ALA A 129 12.94 -9.21 21.17
CA ALA A 129 14.29 -9.76 21.09
C ALA A 129 15.29 -8.80 20.42
N ASP A 130 14.82 -7.98 19.49
CA ASP A 130 15.61 -7.03 18.71
C ASP A 130 14.78 -5.77 18.36
N PRO A 131 14.51 -4.91 19.36
CA PRO A 131 13.70 -3.70 19.18
C PRO A 131 14.31 -2.69 18.20
N GLU A 132 15.63 -2.71 18.00
CA GLU A 132 16.32 -1.82 17.06
C GLU A 132 15.99 -2.21 15.61
N THR A 133 16.10 -3.49 15.26
CA THR A 133 15.66 -4.00 13.94
C THR A 133 14.19 -3.73 13.70
N TRP A 134 13.33 -3.98 14.71
CA TRP A 134 11.90 -3.66 14.59
C TRP A 134 11.67 -2.18 14.31
N THR A 135 12.33 -1.29 15.03
CA THR A 135 12.20 0.16 14.86
C THR A 135 12.65 0.59 13.48
N ALA A 136 13.78 0.07 12.98
CA ALA A 136 14.27 0.35 11.64
C ALA A 136 13.26 -0.11 10.56
N LEU A 137 12.68 -1.30 10.70
CA LEU A 137 11.66 -1.80 9.79
C LEU A 137 10.37 -0.97 9.82
N ALA A 138 9.90 -0.60 11.03
CA ALA A 138 8.72 0.23 11.20
C ALA A 138 8.91 1.63 10.61
N ASN A 139 10.11 2.21 10.73
CA ASN A 139 10.45 3.49 10.10
C ASN A 139 10.45 3.38 8.58
N TRP A 140 11.06 2.35 8.00
CA TRP A 140 11.02 2.12 6.56
C TRP A 140 9.57 2.00 6.04
N ALA A 141 8.72 1.25 6.77
CA ALA A 141 7.31 1.11 6.42
C ALA A 141 6.52 2.44 6.57
N ALA A 142 6.89 3.26 7.56
CA ALA A 142 6.32 4.59 7.76
C ALA A 142 6.69 5.54 6.62
N ASP A 143 7.94 5.54 6.18
CA ASP A 143 8.41 6.37 5.06
C ASP A 143 7.68 5.98 3.77
N ALA A 144 7.59 4.69 3.46
CA ALA A 144 6.87 4.20 2.28
C ALA A 144 5.37 4.57 2.31
N SER A 145 4.72 4.40 3.47
CA SER A 145 3.30 4.75 3.65
C SER A 145 3.07 6.26 3.55
N GLY A 146 3.96 7.06 4.15
CA GLY A 146 3.91 8.51 4.12
C GLY A 146 4.09 9.06 2.71
N MET A 147 5.03 8.54 1.94
CA MET A 147 5.21 8.91 0.54
C MET A 147 3.97 8.57 -0.30
N PHE A 148 3.38 7.39 -0.08
CA PHE A 148 2.17 6.97 -0.80
C PHE A 148 0.93 7.82 -0.46
N LEU A 149 0.73 8.17 0.82
CA LEU A 149 -0.32 9.11 1.23
C LEU A 149 -0.10 10.49 0.61
N ARG A 150 1.14 10.99 0.66
CA ARG A 150 1.50 12.28 0.10
C ARG A 150 1.25 12.34 -1.41
N ALA A 151 1.57 11.28 -2.14
CA ALA A 151 1.30 11.19 -3.58
C ALA A 151 -0.20 11.28 -3.90
N GLN A 152 -1.05 10.64 -3.10
CA GLN A 152 -2.51 10.73 -3.27
C GLN A 152 -3.03 12.14 -2.93
N LEU A 153 -2.56 12.72 -1.83
CA LEU A 153 -2.95 14.07 -1.42
C LEU A 153 -2.56 15.12 -2.47
N GLU A 154 -1.31 15.12 -2.93
CA GLU A 154 -0.83 16.06 -3.95
C GLU A 154 -1.51 15.86 -5.31
N ALA A 155 -2.08 14.69 -5.58
CA ALA A 155 -2.84 14.39 -6.79
C ALA A 155 -4.33 14.76 -6.70
N GLY A 156 -4.85 15.07 -5.51
CA GLY A 156 -6.22 15.59 -5.33
C GLY A 156 -7.11 14.79 -4.37
N ALA A 157 -6.61 13.76 -3.69
CA ALA A 157 -7.36 13.14 -2.59
C ALA A 157 -7.69 14.20 -1.52
N SER A 158 -8.92 14.16 -1.00
CA SER A 158 -9.48 15.20 -0.13
C SER A 158 -9.44 14.83 1.36
N ALA A 159 -9.23 13.56 1.68
CA ALA A 159 -9.14 13.01 3.03
C ALA A 159 -8.19 11.81 3.05
#